data_AF-A0A9C9Z685-F1
#
_entry.id   AF-A0A9C9Z685-F1
#
_cell.length_a   1.000
_cell.length_b   1.000
_cell.length_c   1.000
_cell.angle_alpha   90.00
_cell.angle_beta   90.00
_cell.angle_gamma   90.00
#
_symmetry.space_group_name_H-M   'P 1'
#
loop_
_entity.id
_entity.type
_entity.pdbx_description
1 polymer ?
#
loop_
_entity_poly.entity_id
_entity_poly.type
_entity_poly.pdbx_seq_one_letter_code
_entity_poly.pdbx_strand_id
1 'polypeptide(L)'
;MVLMPAAARPLEEVDAPLLKQAGVQLLVKREDQVDPVISGNKWHKLKYNLEAARLQGQQTLLSFGGAYSNHIHALAGAGRACGFNTIGVIRGEPYEPLNPTLQFAADQGMVLHYLNRADYRLKHSPDVLAALQ
;
A
#
# COMPACT_ATOMS: atom_id res chain seq x y z
N MET A 1 2.92 17.19 7.73
CA MET A 1 2.45 16.44 6.55
C MET A 1 3.14 15.09 6.56
N VAL A 2 2.37 14.00 6.46
CA VAL A 2 2.88 12.66 6.82
C VAL A 2 3.60 11.98 5.64
N LEU A 3 3.14 12.21 4.41
CA LEU A 3 3.83 11.79 3.18
C LEU A 3 4.17 13.01 2.32
N MET A 4 5.42 13.09 1.88
CA MET A 4 5.91 14.08 0.92
C MET A 4 5.98 13.40 -0.45
N PRO A 5 5.44 13.99 -1.53
CA PRO A 5 5.64 13.44 -2.87
C PRO A 5 7.09 13.67 -3.30
N ALA A 6 7.60 12.81 -4.18
CA ALA A 6 8.76 13.13 -5.00
C ALA A 6 8.49 14.40 -5.84
N ALA A 7 9.55 15.02 -6.37
CA ALA A 7 9.50 16.25 -7.16
C ALA A 7 8.60 16.12 -8.42
N ALA A 8 8.54 17.18 -9.23
CA ALA A 8 7.59 17.39 -10.34
C ALA A 8 7.11 16.10 -11.02
N ARG A 9 5.77 15.99 -11.20
CA ARG A 9 5.09 14.84 -11.81
C ARG A 9 4.82 15.15 -13.28
N PRO A 10 5.80 14.94 -14.20
CA PRO A 10 5.62 15.33 -15.58
C PRO A 10 4.48 14.53 -16.21
N LEU A 11 3.74 15.20 -17.09
CA LEU A 11 3.04 14.51 -18.17
C LEU A 11 4.12 14.15 -19.20
N GLU A 12 4.30 12.86 -19.44
CA GLU A 12 5.21 12.37 -20.46
C GLU A 12 4.40 12.04 -21.73
N GLU A 13 4.81 12.60 -22.86
CA GLU A 13 4.23 12.25 -24.14
C GLU A 13 4.79 10.93 -24.63
N VAL A 14 3.92 10.03 -25.10
CA VAL A 14 4.33 8.77 -25.71
C VAL A 14 4.57 9.01 -27.19
N ASP A 15 5.84 9.05 -27.58
CA ASP A 15 6.21 9.09 -29.00
C ASP A 15 6.17 7.68 -29.61
N ALA A 16 5.11 7.39 -30.37
CA ALA A 16 4.99 6.15 -31.12
C ALA A 16 4.46 6.40 -32.56
N PRO A 17 5.02 5.72 -33.59
CA PRO A 17 4.56 5.85 -34.97
C PRO A 17 3.05 5.62 -35.16
N LEU A 18 2.47 4.66 -34.43
CA LEU A 18 1.03 4.37 -34.48
C LEU A 18 0.18 5.57 -34.06
N LEU A 19 0.60 6.30 -33.03
CA LEU A 19 -0.10 7.48 -32.51
C LEU A 19 -0.03 8.64 -33.51
N LYS A 20 1.16 8.84 -34.10
CA LYS A 20 1.39 9.82 -35.17
C LYS A 20 0.51 9.55 -36.39
N GLN A 21 0.46 8.29 -36.85
CA GLN A 21 -0.38 7.87 -37.98
C GLN A 21 -1.87 8.06 -37.71
N ALA A 22 -2.30 7.86 -36.46
CA ALA A 22 -3.70 8.04 -36.05
C ALA A 22 -4.07 9.51 -35.73
N GLY A 23 -3.11 10.45 -35.75
CA GLY A 23 -3.33 11.84 -35.34
C GLY A 23 -3.72 11.98 -33.86
N VAL A 24 -3.29 11.04 -33.00
CA VAL A 24 -3.63 10.99 -31.57
C VAL A 24 -2.42 11.42 -30.74
N GLN A 25 -2.65 12.34 -29.79
CA GLN A 25 -1.68 12.65 -28.74
C GLN A 25 -1.98 11.82 -27.49
N LEU A 26 -0.99 11.06 -27.02
CA LEU A 26 -1.09 10.29 -25.77
C LEU A 26 -0.13 10.86 -24.73
N LEU A 27 -0.67 11.28 -23.59
CA LEU A 27 0.08 11.78 -22.43
C LEU A 27 -0.09 10.80 -21.26
N VAL A 28 1.02 10.46 -20.60
CA VAL A 28 1.05 9.61 -19.40
C VAL A 28 1.44 10.46 -18.20
N LYS A 29 0.58 10.49 -17.19
CA LYS A 29 0.91 11.08 -15.90
C LYS A 29 1.68 10.05 -15.06
N ARG A 30 2.95 10.34 -14.77
CA ARG A 30 3.86 9.44 -14.04
C ARG A 30 3.59 9.37 -12.54
N GLU A 31 2.39 8.92 -12.17
CA GLU A 31 2.02 8.70 -10.76
C GLU A 31 2.86 7.58 -10.12
N ASP A 32 3.43 6.67 -10.92
CA ASP A 32 4.40 5.67 -10.44
C ASP A 32 5.65 6.30 -9.79
N GLN A 33 6.00 7.52 -10.18
CA GLN A 33 7.15 8.25 -9.64
C GLN A 33 6.84 9.08 -8.39
N VAL A 34 5.59 9.08 -7.91
CA VAL A 34 5.18 9.92 -6.75
C VAL A 34 5.94 9.59 -5.46
N ASP A 35 6.39 8.35 -5.31
CA ASP A 35 7.15 7.86 -4.17
C ASP A 35 7.84 6.55 -4.56
N PRO A 36 9.12 6.34 -4.19
CA PRO A 36 9.90 5.17 -4.61
C PRO A 36 9.40 3.83 -4.05
N VAL A 37 8.58 3.85 -2.98
CA VAL A 37 8.14 2.65 -2.26
C VAL A 37 6.63 2.48 -2.30
N ILE A 38 5.88 3.55 -1.98
CA ILE A 38 4.42 3.53 -1.86
C ILE A 38 3.78 3.56 -3.25
N SER A 39 4.32 4.41 -4.13
CA SER A 39 4.06 4.57 -5.56
C SER A 39 2.58 4.63 -6.02
N GLY A 40 2.31 5.39 -7.09
CA GLY A 40 1.05 5.39 -7.79
C GLY A 40 -0.17 5.73 -6.92
N ASN A 41 -1.28 5.04 -7.18
CA ASN A 41 -2.57 5.29 -6.53
C ASN A 41 -2.54 5.03 -5.00
N LYS A 42 -1.62 4.20 -4.49
CA LYS A 42 -1.56 3.91 -3.05
C LYS A 42 -1.10 5.11 -2.25
N TRP A 43 -0.19 5.91 -2.80
CA TRP A 43 0.25 7.15 -2.15
C TRP A 43 -0.92 8.09 -1.88
N HIS A 44 -1.75 8.35 -2.90
CA HIS A 44 -2.93 9.22 -2.77
C HIS A 44 -3.97 8.68 -1.79
N LYS A 45 -4.16 7.35 -1.77
CA LYS A 45 -5.10 6.70 -0.85
C LYS A 45 -4.62 6.74 0.60
N LEU A 46 -3.32 6.60 0.83
CA LEU A 46 -2.75 6.53 2.17
C LEU A 46 -2.57 7.91 2.79
N LYS A 47 -2.16 8.93 2.03
CA LYS A 47 -1.84 10.27 2.54
C LYS A 47 -2.84 10.78 3.58
N TYR A 48 -4.12 10.85 3.22
CA TYR A 48 -5.14 11.43 4.09
C TYR A 48 -5.50 10.53 5.27
N ASN A 49 -5.42 9.20 5.10
CA ASN A 49 -5.66 8.26 6.19
C ASN A 49 -4.54 8.31 7.23
N LEU A 50 -3.28 8.45 6.79
CA LEU A 50 -2.13 8.60 7.68
C LEU A 50 -2.15 9.94 8.42
N GLU A 51 -2.54 11.02 7.76
CA GLU A 51 -2.77 12.32 8.41
C GLU A 51 -3.87 12.23 9.46
N ALA A 52 -5.01 11.62 9.13
CA ALA A 52 -6.10 11.42 10.08
C ALA A 52 -5.68 10.58 11.29
N ALA A 53 -5.00 9.45 11.06
CA ALA A 53 -4.50 8.58 12.13
C ALA A 53 -3.56 9.35 13.06
N ARG A 54 -2.65 10.16 12.50
CA ARG A 54 -1.74 11.00 13.30
C ARG A 54 -2.51 12.03 14.15
N LEU A 55 -3.50 12.71 13.56
CA LEU A 55 -4.33 13.69 14.27
C LEU A 55 -5.14 13.05 15.40
N GLN A 56 -5.54 11.80 15.23
CA GLN A 56 -6.23 11.01 16.26
C GLN A 56 -5.28 10.40 17.31
N GLY A 57 -3.97 10.68 17.23
CA GLY A 57 -2.97 10.16 18.18
C GLY A 57 -2.67 8.66 18.02
N GLN A 58 -3.09 8.04 16.92
CA GLN A 58 -2.87 6.61 16.67
C GLN A 58 -1.39 6.33 16.41
N GLN A 59 -0.90 5.21 16.93
CA GLN A 59 0.48 4.75 16.75
C GLN A 59 0.58 3.52 15.86
N THR A 60 -0.51 2.78 15.69
CA THR A 60 -0.54 1.50 14.96
C THR A 60 -1.60 1.56 13.87
N LEU A 61 -1.26 1.05 12.68
CA LEU A 61 -2.14 0.96 11.54
C LEU A 61 -2.33 -0.51 11.16
N LEU A 62 -3.58 -0.94 11.09
CA LEU A 62 -3.94 -2.29 10.66
C LEU A 62 -4.62 -2.24 9.30
N SER A 63 -4.24 -3.15 8.39
CA SER A 63 -4.98 -3.35 7.15
C SER A 63 -4.95 -4.80 6.69
N PHE A 64 -5.84 -5.12 5.75
CA PHE A 64 -6.07 -6.45 5.23
C PHE A 64 -5.57 -6.56 3.79
N GLY A 65 -4.98 -7.72 3.43
CA GLY A 65 -4.51 -7.99 2.08
C GLY A 65 -4.34 -9.47 1.77
N GLY A 66 -4.05 -9.78 0.51
CA GLY A 66 -3.52 -11.09 0.11
C GLY A 66 -1.99 -11.10 0.14
N ALA A 67 -1.40 -12.27 -0.14
CA ALA A 67 0.06 -12.46 -0.12
C ALA A 67 0.83 -11.48 -1.03
N TYR A 68 0.31 -11.12 -2.20
CA TYR A 68 0.93 -10.19 -3.15
C TYR A 68 0.25 -8.80 -3.16
N SER A 69 -0.21 -8.34 -2.00
CA SER A 69 -0.97 -7.10 -1.91
C SER A 69 -0.08 -5.86 -2.01
N ASN A 70 -0.24 -5.09 -3.09
CA ASN A 70 0.36 -3.76 -3.22
C ASN A 70 -0.04 -2.81 -2.08
N HIS A 71 -1.20 -3.02 -1.45
CA HIS A 71 -1.60 -2.19 -0.31
C HIS A 71 -0.80 -2.52 0.95
N ILE A 72 -0.52 -3.80 1.20
CA ILE A 72 0.30 -4.24 2.33
C ILE A 72 1.73 -3.71 2.17
N HIS A 73 2.30 -3.86 0.98
CA HIS A 73 3.61 -3.27 0.63
C HIS A 73 3.64 -1.75 0.92
N ALA A 74 2.69 -1.02 0.34
CA ALA A 74 2.61 0.43 0.46
C ALA A 74 2.40 0.89 1.91
N LEU A 75 1.54 0.19 2.68
CA LEU A 75 1.27 0.53 4.08
C LEU A 75 2.49 0.25 4.96
N ALA A 76 3.20 -0.86 4.74
CA ALA A 76 4.41 -1.18 5.50
C ALA A 76 5.49 -0.11 5.29
N GLY A 77 5.76 0.25 4.04
CA GLY A 77 6.71 1.32 3.70
C GLY A 77 6.28 2.68 4.27
N ALA A 78 5.01 3.04 4.12
CA ALA A 78 4.49 4.29 4.66
C ALA A 78 4.56 4.32 6.19
N GLY A 79 4.19 3.23 6.86
CA GLY A 79 4.26 3.11 8.31
C GLY A 79 5.67 3.32 8.83
N ARG A 80 6.65 2.63 8.24
CA ARG A 80 8.07 2.81 8.57
C ARG A 80 8.54 4.25 8.35
N ALA A 81 8.27 4.84 7.19
CA ALA A 81 8.68 6.20 6.85
C ALA A 81 8.05 7.26 7.76
N CYS A 82 6.82 7.02 8.19
CA CYS A 82 6.03 7.95 8.98
C CYS A 82 6.04 7.64 10.48
N GLY A 83 6.79 6.62 10.93
CA GLY A 83 6.87 6.24 12.35
C GLY A 83 5.59 5.64 12.94
N PHE A 84 4.78 4.94 12.15
CA PHE A 84 3.69 4.11 12.65
C PHE A 84 4.13 2.64 12.74
N ASN A 85 3.64 1.94 13.76
CA ASN A 85 3.62 0.48 13.74
C ASN A 85 2.59 0.02 12.70
N THR A 86 2.84 -1.13 12.05
CA THR A 86 1.91 -1.65 11.05
C THR A 86 1.60 -3.12 11.27
N ILE A 87 0.34 -3.47 11.02
CA ILE A 87 -0.18 -4.83 11.09
C ILE A 87 -0.81 -5.16 9.73
N GLY A 88 -0.33 -6.24 9.12
CA GLY A 88 -0.87 -6.78 7.88
C GLY A 88 -1.62 -8.08 8.14
N VAL A 89 -2.94 -8.06 8.01
CA VAL A 89 -3.76 -9.27 8.09
C VAL A 89 -3.86 -9.91 6.70
N ILE A 90 -3.16 -11.02 6.51
CA ILE A 90 -2.94 -11.72 5.25
C ILE A 90 -3.94 -12.86 5.08
N ARG A 91 -4.65 -12.87 3.95
CA ARG A 91 -5.55 -13.97 3.58
C ARG A 91 -4.77 -15.21 3.18
N GLY A 92 -4.99 -16.30 3.89
CA GLY A 92 -4.38 -17.61 3.66
C GLY A 92 -3.57 -18.08 4.86
N GLU A 93 -2.72 -19.07 4.62
CA GLU A 93 -1.88 -19.73 5.59
C GLU A 93 -0.45 -19.15 5.56
N PRO A 94 0.29 -19.17 6.68
CA PRO A 94 1.70 -18.80 6.69
C PRO A 94 2.51 -19.82 5.87
N TYR A 95 3.57 -19.34 5.22
CA TYR A 95 4.46 -20.18 4.42
C TYR A 95 5.86 -19.60 4.37
N GLU A 96 6.85 -20.45 4.13
CA GLU A 96 8.25 -20.06 3.95
C GLU A 96 8.83 -20.72 2.69
N PRO A 97 9.70 -20.01 1.93
CA PRO A 97 10.09 -18.61 2.13
C PRO A 97 8.95 -17.64 1.81
N LEU A 98 8.92 -16.48 2.49
CA LEU A 98 7.99 -15.39 2.15
C LEU A 98 8.18 -14.93 0.70
N ASN A 99 7.09 -14.48 0.07
CA ASN A 99 7.19 -13.82 -1.23
C ASN A 99 7.77 -12.40 -1.06
N PRO A 100 8.29 -11.76 -2.14
CA PRO A 100 8.93 -10.45 -2.04
C PRO A 100 8.08 -9.35 -1.39
N THR A 101 6.76 -9.35 -1.59
CA THR A 101 5.84 -8.39 -0.98
C THR A 101 5.74 -8.55 0.53
N LEU A 102 5.59 -9.78 1.02
CA LEU A 102 5.50 -10.04 2.46
C LEU A 102 6.85 -9.92 3.15
N GLN A 103 7.93 -10.34 2.46
CA GLN A 103 9.29 -10.14 2.96
C GLN A 103 9.59 -8.65 3.12
N PHE A 104 9.32 -7.83 2.10
CA PHE A 104 9.47 -6.39 2.20
C PHE A 104 8.66 -5.81 3.37
N ALA A 105 7.40 -6.23 3.52
CA ALA A 105 6.56 -5.75 4.61
C ALA A 105 7.16 -6.09 6.00
N ALA A 106 7.63 -7.31 6.17
CA ALA A 106 8.32 -7.75 7.40
C ALA A 106 9.61 -6.96 7.64
N ASP A 107 10.41 -6.71 6.59
CA ASP A 107 11.66 -5.93 6.66
C ASP A 107 11.40 -4.46 7.06
N GLN A 108 10.22 -3.91 6.71
CA GLN A 108 9.77 -2.59 7.17
C GLN A 108 9.24 -2.60 8.61
N GLY A 109 9.19 -3.76 9.28
CA GLY A 109 8.71 -3.93 10.65
C GLY A 109 7.20 -4.16 10.75
N MET A 110 6.52 -4.53 9.66
CA MET A 110 5.10 -4.91 9.71
C MET A 110 4.93 -6.27 10.38
N VAL A 111 4.01 -6.36 11.34
CA VAL A 111 3.59 -7.64 11.92
C VAL A 111 2.59 -8.32 10.99
N LEU A 112 2.90 -9.55 10.57
CA LEU A 112 2.03 -10.34 9.68
C LEU A 112 1.14 -11.27 10.50
N HIS A 113 -0.18 -11.07 10.39
CA HIS A 113 -1.20 -11.97 10.95
C HIS A 113 -1.89 -12.71 9.81
N TYR A 114 -2.15 -14.00 9.97
CA TYR A 114 -2.78 -14.81 8.92
C TYR A 114 -4.21 -15.18 9.32
N LEU A 115 -5.14 -15.02 8.38
CA LEU A 115 -6.50 -15.52 8.51
C LEU A 115 -6.79 -16.47 7.35
N ASN A 116 -7.32 -17.65 7.67
CA ASN A 116 -7.81 -18.56 6.65
C ASN A 116 -8.92 -17.88 5.82
N ARG A 117 -9.26 -18.47 4.68
CA ARG A 117 -10.20 -17.85 3.74
C ARG A 117 -11.61 -17.67 4.31
N ALA A 118 -12.04 -18.50 5.26
CA ALA A 118 -13.35 -18.38 5.89
C ALA A 118 -13.38 -17.17 6.83
N ASP A 119 -12.41 -17.06 7.73
CA ASP A 119 -12.33 -15.98 8.70
C ASP A 119 -12.05 -14.63 8.02
N TYR A 120 -11.23 -14.63 6.96
CA TYR A 120 -10.96 -13.41 6.19
C TYR A 120 -12.22 -12.84 5.48
N ARG A 121 -13.23 -13.68 5.17
CA ARG A 121 -14.52 -13.17 4.67
C ARG A 121 -15.28 -12.39 5.75
N LEU A 122 -15.07 -12.76 7.02
CA LEU A 122 -15.67 -12.15 8.20
C LEU A 122 -14.78 -11.06 8.82
N LYS A 123 -13.76 -10.57 8.11
CA LYS A 123 -12.79 -9.59 8.63
C LYS A 123 -13.35 -8.25 9.14
N HIS A 124 -14.61 -7.95 8.85
CA HIS A 124 -15.30 -6.76 9.33
C HIS A 124 -16.30 -7.07 10.45
N SER A 125 -16.39 -8.34 10.88
CA SER A 125 -17.20 -8.73 12.03
C SER A 125 -16.55 -8.23 13.33
N PRO A 126 -17.36 -7.88 14.34
CA PRO A 126 -16.84 -7.49 15.66
C PRO A 126 -15.91 -8.53 16.26
N ASP A 127 -16.25 -9.82 16.13
CA ASP A 127 -15.47 -10.91 16.73
C ASP A 127 -14.06 -11.02 16.14
N VAL A 128 -13.94 -10.92 14.82
CA VAL A 128 -12.61 -10.96 14.16
C VAL A 128 -11.81 -9.70 14.49
N LEU A 129 -12.45 -8.53 14.55
CA LEU A 129 -11.76 -7.28 14.89
C LEU A 129 -11.29 -7.26 16.35
N ALA A 130 -12.08 -7.79 17.28
CA ALA A 130 -11.72 -7.89 18.69
C ALA A 130 -10.52 -8.84 18.91
N ALA A 131 -10.37 -9.87 18.08
CA ALA A 131 -9.21 -10.77 18.12
C ALA A 131 -7.90 -10.15 17.57
N LEU A 132 -7.97 -8.94 17.00
CA LEU A 132 -6.84 -8.24 16.36
C LEU A 132 -6.39 -6.97 17.11
N GLN A 133 -7.00 -6.65 18.26
CA GLN A 133 -6.70 -5.51 19.13
C GLN A 133 -5.87 -5.94 20.35
#